data_AF-A0A4D4LQ05-F1
#
_entry.id   AF-A0A4D4LQ05-F1
#
_cell.length_a   1.000
_cell.length_b   1.000
_cell.length_c   1.000
_cell.angle_alpha   90.00
_cell.angle_beta   90.00
_cell.angle_gamma   90.00
#
_symmetry.space_group_name_H-M   'P 1'
#
loop_
_entity.id
_entity.type
_entity.pdbx_description
1 polymer ?
#
loop_
_entity_poly.entity_id
_entity_poly.type
_entity_poly.pdbx_seq_one_letter_code
_entity_poly.pdbx_strand_id
1 'polypeptide(L)'
;MGRYIPRRSTVAKTAHRNLHNGHEGSHHFLVDDFVTAVNTRTLLSVNAWVAARYTLPGIVAHESARQGGVRLEIPDFGDAPES
;
A
#
# COMPACT_ATOMS: atom_id res chain seq x y z
N MET A 1 23.07 16.69 2.94
CA MET A 1 22.90 16.25 1.54
C MET A 1 21.57 15.51 1.42
N GLY A 2 20.58 16.10 0.73
CA GLY A 2 19.25 15.51 0.59
C GLY A 2 19.27 14.36 -0.42
N ARG A 3 18.70 13.20 -0.06
CA ARG A 3 18.56 12.07 -0.98
C ARG A 3 17.57 12.46 -2.09
N TYR A 4 18.03 12.38 -3.33
CA TYR A 4 17.19 12.55 -4.51
C TYR A 4 16.23 11.36 -4.62
N ILE A 5 14.94 11.60 -4.38
CA ILE A 5 13.87 10.66 -4.72
C ILE A 5 13.49 10.98 -6.18
N PRO A 6 13.78 10.11 -7.16
CA PRO A 6 13.40 10.37 -8.54
C PRO A 6 11.88 10.50 -8.61
N ARG A 7 11.40 11.64 -9.13
CA ARG A 7 9.99 11.87 -9.41
C ARG A 7 9.58 10.82 -10.45
N ARG A 8 8.62 9.94 -10.10
CA ARG A 8 8.10 8.85 -10.96
C ARG A 8 7.99 9.32 -12.41
N SER A 9 8.60 8.57 -13.32
CA SER A 9 8.71 8.91 -14.74
C SER A 9 7.34 9.18 -15.37
N THR A 10 7.26 10.24 -16.17
CA THR A 10 6.05 10.66 -16.90
C THR A 10 5.52 9.57 -17.87
N VAL A 11 6.36 8.58 -18.19
CA VAL A 11 6.09 7.49 -19.14
C VAL A 11 4.99 6.53 -18.64
N ALA A 12 4.94 6.23 -17.34
CA ALA A 12 3.96 5.29 -16.78
C ALA A 12 2.51 5.84 -16.80
N LYS A 13 2.35 7.17 -16.69
CA LYS A 13 1.02 7.81 -16.70
C LYS A 13 0.29 7.67 -18.04
N THR A 14 1.02 7.52 -19.13
CA THR A 14 0.46 7.41 -20.48
C THR A 14 0.12 5.99 -20.91
N ALA A 15 0.68 4.97 -20.25
CA ALA A 15 0.49 3.56 -20.60
C ALA A 15 -0.97 3.08 -20.38
N HIS A 16 -1.65 3.64 -19.38
CA HIS A 16 -3.00 3.20 -18.99
C HIS A 16 -4.14 4.07 -19.54
N ARG A 17 -3.84 5.06 -20.38
CA ARG A 17 -4.79 6.10 -20.81
C ARG A 17 -6.05 5.57 -21.51
N ASN A 18 -5.95 4.43 -22.19
CA ASN A 18 -7.06 3.85 -22.97
C ASN A 18 -7.61 2.56 -22.33
N LEU A 19 -7.23 2.25 -21.09
CA LEU A 19 -7.72 1.07 -20.37
C LEU A 19 -8.93 1.45 -19.52
N HIS A 20 -9.83 0.49 -19.27
CA HIS A 20 -10.96 0.70 -18.36
C HIS A 20 -10.47 1.13 -16.97
N ASN A 21 -10.74 2.38 -16.62
CA ASN A 21 -10.30 2.99 -15.38
C ASN A 21 -11.49 3.08 -14.43
N GLY A 22 -11.64 2.09 -13.54
CA GLY A 22 -12.65 2.11 -12.48
C GLY A 22 -12.40 3.24 -11.47
N HIS A 23 -11.97 2.91 -10.25
CA HIS A 23 -11.62 3.88 -9.21
C HIS A 23 -10.39 4.73 -9.61
N GLU A 24 -10.56 5.66 -10.55
CA GLU A 24 -9.53 6.59 -11.07
C GLU A 24 -8.24 5.90 -11.55
N GLY A 25 -8.36 4.64 -11.99
CA GLY A 25 -7.22 3.82 -12.43
C GLY A 25 -6.30 3.32 -11.31
N SER A 26 -6.70 3.40 -10.04
CA SER A 26 -5.91 2.95 -8.88
C SER A 26 -5.36 1.52 -9.04
N HIS A 27 -6.19 0.60 -9.54
CA HIS A 27 -5.77 -0.79 -9.80
C HIS A 27 -4.60 -0.89 -10.78
N HIS A 28 -4.62 -0.11 -11.87
CA HIS A 28 -3.51 -0.12 -12.84
C HIS A 28 -2.22 0.37 -12.21
N PHE A 29 -2.29 1.45 -11.43
CA PHE A 29 -1.10 2.00 -10.77
C PHE A 29 -0.55 1.10 -9.66
N LEU A 30 -1.42 0.41 -8.91
CA LEU A 30 -0.98 -0.54 -7.88
C LEU A 30 -0.28 -1.76 -8.49
N VAL A 31 -0.79 -2.30 -9.60
CA VAL A 31 -0.16 -3.41 -10.30
C VAL A 31 1.18 -3.00 -10.92
N ASP A 32 1.23 -1.82 -11.56
CA ASP A 32 2.47 -1.26 -12.12
C ASP A 32 3.56 -1.05 -11.06
N ASP A 33 3.20 -0.50 -9.90
CA ASP A 33 4.13 -0.32 -8.77
C ASP A 33 4.62 -1.67 -8.24
N PHE A 34 3.73 -2.67 -8.12
CA PHE A 34 4.08 -4.03 -7.71
C PHE A 34 5.11 -4.67 -8.63
N VAL A 35 4.81 -4.73 -9.93
CA VAL A 35 5.67 -5.38 -10.93
C VAL A 35 7.01 -4.63 -11.06
N THR A 36 6.97 -3.30 -11.04
CA THR A 36 8.19 -2.48 -11.07
C THR A 36 9.10 -2.82 -9.91
N ALA A 37 8.59 -2.82 -8.67
CA ALA A 37 9.37 -3.07 -7.48
C ALA A 37 9.96 -4.50 -7.43
N VAL A 38 9.22 -5.50 -7.91
CA VAL A 38 9.73 -6.88 -8.06
C VAL A 38 10.92 -6.90 -9.02
N ASN A 39 10.81 -6.25 -10.17
CA ASN A 39 11.88 -6.20 -11.17
C ASN A 39 13.11 -5.42 -10.68
N THR A 40 12.91 -4.33 -9.93
CA THR A 40 13.99 -3.48 -9.42
C THR A 40 14.53 -3.93 -8.07
N ARG A 41 13.95 -4.97 -7.46
CA ARG A 41 14.27 -5.43 -6.10
C ARG A 41 14.25 -4.30 -5.07
N THR A 42 13.20 -3.50 -5.13
CA THR A 42 12.95 -2.40 -4.19
C THR A 42 11.74 -2.72 -3.33
N LEU A 43 11.68 -2.15 -2.13
CA LEU A 43 10.50 -2.29 -1.28
C LEU A 43 9.28 -1.61 -1.90
N LEU A 44 8.12 -2.27 -1.80
CA LEU A 44 6.84 -1.72 -2.27
C LEU A 44 6.38 -0.54 -1.43
N SER A 45 5.69 0.42 -2.07
CA SER A 45 5.00 1.49 -1.34
C SER A 45 3.93 0.95 -0.39
N VAL A 46 3.22 -0.11 -0.78
CA VAL A 46 2.29 -0.89 0.06
C VAL A 46 2.91 -2.26 0.37
N ASN A 47 3.94 -2.28 1.21
CA ASN A 47 4.57 -3.52 1.69
C ASN A 47 3.74 -4.18 2.82
N ALA A 48 4.21 -5.32 3.33
CA ALA A 48 3.49 -6.11 4.35
C ALA A 48 3.17 -5.34 5.64
N TRP A 49 4.09 -4.48 6.13
CA TRP A 49 3.85 -3.67 7.32
C TRP A 49 2.80 -2.59 7.08
N VAL A 50 2.85 -1.94 5.92
CA VAL A 50 1.83 -0.95 5.51
C VAL A 50 0.47 -1.62 5.33
N ALA A 51 0.43 -2.79 4.68
CA ALA A 51 -0.80 -3.56 4.50
C ALA A 51 -1.41 -3.99 5.84
N ALA A 52 -0.58 -4.40 6.80
CA ALA A 52 -1.03 -4.73 8.16
C ALA A 52 -1.68 -3.52 8.84
N ARG A 53 -1.10 -2.32 8.72
CA ARG A 53 -1.67 -1.08 9.29
C ARG A 53 -3.05 -0.73 8.74
N TYR A 54 -3.34 -1.07 7.49
CA TYR A 54 -4.68 -0.88 6.91
C TYR A 54 -5.66 -1.99 7.32
N THR A 55 -5.17 -3.21 7.53
CA THR A 55 -6.01 -4.39 7.70
C THR A 55 -6.34 -4.69 9.16
N LEU A 56 -5.36 -4.56 10.06
CA LEU A 56 -5.50 -4.87 11.49
C LEU A 56 -6.64 -4.12 12.16
N PRO A 57 -6.86 -2.81 11.92
CA PRO A 57 -7.97 -2.10 12.54
C PRO A 57 -9.32 -2.74 12.21
N GLY A 58 -9.51 -3.24 10.99
CA GLY A 58 -10.75 -3.91 10.57
C GLY A 58 -10.97 -5.25 11.29
N ILE A 59 -9.90 -6.03 11.48
CA ILE A 59 -9.95 -7.30 12.22
C ILE A 59 -10.28 -7.04 13.70
N VAL A 60 -9.60 -6.08 14.32
CA VAL A 60 -9.83 -5.71 15.73
C VAL A 60 -11.22 -5.10 15.92
N ALA A 61 -11.69 -4.29 14.97
CA ALA A 61 -13.05 -3.74 15.00
C ALA A 61 -14.12 -4.85 14.93
N HIS A 62 -13.89 -5.88 14.12
CA HIS A 62 -14.78 -7.04 14.08
C HIS A 62 -14.86 -7.76 15.44
N GLU A 63 -13.71 -7.98 16.08
CA GLU A 63 -13.68 -8.60 17.42
C GLU A 63 -14.30 -7.69 18.50
N SER A 64 -14.04 -6.39 18.44
CA SER A 64 -14.68 -5.38 19.30
C SER A 64 -16.20 -5.46 19.20
N ALA A 65 -16.75 -5.53 17.98
CA ALA A 65 -18.19 -5.64 17.76
C ALA A 65 -18.79 -6.91 18.38
N ARG A 66 -18.06 -8.04 18.34
CA ARG A 66 -18.46 -9.30 18.98
C ARG A 66 -18.48 -9.22 20.50
N GLN A 67 -17.72 -8.30 21.08
CA GLN A 67 -17.63 -8.03 22.52
C GLN A 67 -18.49 -6.84 22.96
N GLY A 68 -19.50 -6.45 22.16
CA GLY A 68 -20.40 -5.34 22.51
C GLY A 68 -19.78 -3.96 22.31
N GLY A 69 -18.78 -3.84 21.44
CA GLY A 69 -18.15 -2.56 21.08
C GLY A 69 -17.13 -2.06 22.09
N VAL A 70 -16.52 -2.95 22.88
CA VAL A 70 -15.44 -2.56 23.81
C VAL A 70 -14.22 -2.05 23.04
N ARG A 71 -13.48 -1.14 23.65
CA ARG A 71 -12.24 -0.65 23.07
C ARG A 71 -11.15 -1.72 23.19
N LEU A 72 -10.59 -2.11 22.06
CA LEU A 72 -9.49 -3.07 21.96
C LEU A 72 -8.26 -2.37 21.39
N GLU A 73 -7.08 -2.78 21.86
CA GLU A 73 -5.81 -2.30 21.33
C GLU A 73 -5.55 -2.88 19.94
N ILE A 74 -5.04 -2.04 19.04
CA ILE A 74 -4.61 -2.48 17.70
C ILE A 74 -3.12 -2.78 17.77
N PRO A 75 -2.66 -4.00 17.47
CA PRO A 75 -1.24 -4.33 17.47
C PRO A 75 -0.47 -3.46 16.48
N ASP A 76 0.69 -2.95 16.91
CA ASP A 76 1.65 -2.28 16.04
C ASP A 76 2.84 -3.20 15.78
N PHE A 77 3.10 -3.49 14.50
CA PHE A 77 4.23 -4.32 14.07
C PHE A 77 5.48 -3.50 13.71
N GLY A 78 5.47 -2.19 14.00
CA GLY A 78 6.59 -1.30 13.72
C GLY A 78 6.74 -1.02 12.23
N ASP A 79 7.94 -0.57 11.86
CA ASP A 79 8.24 -0.17 10.48
C ASP A 79 8.82 -1.33 9.65
N ALA A 80 8.64 -1.21 8.33
CA ALA A 80 9.26 -2.11 7.37
C ALA A 80 10.80 -1.94 7.36
N PRO A 81 11.56 -2.97 6.96
CA PRO A 81 13.00 -2.83 6.70
C PRO A 81 13.27 -1.77 5.62
N GLU A 82 14.45 -1.16 5.64
CA GLU A 82 14.78 -0.06 4.71
C GLU A 82 14.96 -0.53 3.25
N SER A 83 15.22 -1.83 3.02
CA SER A 83 15.42 -2.43 1.69
C SER A 83 15.19 -3.93 1.68
#